data_AF-A0A2A2LGZ2-F1
#
_entry.id   AF-A0A2A2LGZ2-F1
#
_cell.length_a   1.000
_cell.length_b   1.000
_cell.length_c   1.000
_cell.angle_alpha   90.00
_cell.angle_beta   90.00
_cell.angle_gamma   90.00
#
_symmetry.space_group_name_H-M   'P 1'
#
loop_
_entity.id
_entity.type
_entity.pdbx_description
1 polymer ?
#
loop_
_entity_poly.entity_id
_entity_poly.type
_entity_poly.pdbx_seq_one_letter_code
_entity_poly.pdbx_strand_id
1 'polypeptide(L)'
;MMYQKDDRFDVRPQSSSSRRKCGWTVCIVVGLLALIGLAIFLGWAGVMLYKHYVSDVNDKRENDDYLRKLVRQVNDSPETTWKAKFNKFGVKTKKYGFTYTRNATAIQEYMDHIKRFFESEAMKRHIQ
;
A
#
# COMPACT_ATOMS: atom_id res chain seq x y z
N MET A 1 -84.47 -9.77 50.78
CA MET A 1 -83.70 -10.76 50.00
C MET A 1 -83.33 -10.11 48.69
N MET A 2 -82.20 -9.41 48.68
CA MET A 2 -80.90 -9.85 48.16
C MET A 2 -80.81 -9.76 46.63
N TYR A 3 -80.28 -8.61 46.20
CA TYR A 3 -79.57 -8.40 44.95
C TYR A 3 -78.30 -9.25 44.97
N GLN A 4 -78.11 -10.10 43.95
CA GLN A 4 -76.76 -10.52 43.57
C GLN A 4 -76.78 -10.85 42.06
N LYS A 5 -76.18 -9.95 41.29
CA LYS A 5 -75.94 -10.10 39.86
C LYS A 5 -74.48 -10.55 39.75
N ASP A 6 -74.26 -11.75 39.25
CA ASP A 6 -72.92 -12.30 39.08
C ASP A 6 -72.17 -11.53 38.00
N ASP A 7 -71.34 -10.58 38.42
CA ASP A 7 -70.33 -9.95 37.60
C ASP A 7 -69.23 -10.98 37.30
N ARG A 8 -69.45 -11.81 36.28
CA ARG A 8 -68.36 -12.54 35.63
C ARG A 8 -67.49 -11.52 34.88
N PHE A 9 -66.42 -11.13 35.57
CA PHE A 9 -65.28 -10.39 35.04
C PHE A 9 -64.72 -11.12 33.81
N ASP A 10 -65.01 -10.58 32.64
CA ASP A 10 -64.42 -10.99 31.37
C ASP A 10 -62.99 -10.42 31.31
N VAL A 11 -62.05 -11.09 31.97
CA VAL A 11 -60.63 -10.75 31.90
C VAL A 11 -60.12 -11.19 30.53
N ARG A 12 -60.28 -10.34 29.52
CA ARG A 12 -59.40 -10.40 28.34
C ARG A 12 -57.98 -10.14 28.84
N PRO A 13 -57.01 -11.06 28.63
CA PRO A 13 -55.63 -10.68 28.77
C PRO A 13 -55.33 -9.66 27.66
N GLN A 14 -55.29 -8.39 28.04
CA GLN A 14 -54.79 -7.32 27.22
C GLN A 14 -53.37 -7.68 26.81
N SER A 15 -53.15 -7.82 25.50
CA SER A 15 -51.92 -8.29 24.89
C SER A 15 -50.69 -7.52 25.40
N SER A 16 -49.82 -8.18 26.16
CA SER A 16 -48.53 -7.65 26.61
C SER A 16 -47.44 -7.69 25.53
N SER A 17 -47.80 -7.50 24.25
CA SER A 17 -46.87 -7.63 23.11
C SER A 17 -46.16 -6.32 22.71
N SER A 18 -46.43 -5.19 23.38
CA SER A 18 -45.87 -3.88 22.98
C SER A 18 -44.44 -3.62 23.48
N ARG A 19 -43.98 -4.30 24.55
CA ARG A 19 -42.63 -4.07 25.11
C ARG A 19 -41.49 -4.63 24.26
N ARG A 20 -41.71 -5.73 23.51
CA ARG A 20 -40.67 -6.35 22.67
C ARG A 20 -40.46 -5.63 21.34
N LYS A 21 -41.49 -4.95 20.82
CA LYS A 21 -41.43 -4.19 19.56
C LYS A 21 -40.62 -2.89 19.71
N CYS A 22 -40.72 -2.23 20.86
CA CYS A 22 -39.98 -1.01 21.15
C CYS A 22 -38.45 -1.24 21.26
N GLY A 23 -38.03 -2.36 21.85
CA GLY A 23 -36.60 -2.72 21.90
C GLY A 23 -36.02 -3.02 20.50
N TRP A 24 -36.79 -3.67 19.64
CA TRP A 24 -36.32 -4.03 18.30
C TRP A 24 -36.17 -2.81 17.38
N THR A 25 -37.11 -1.85 17.43
CA THR A 25 -37.00 -0.59 16.68
C THR A 25 -35.80 0.25 17.12
N VAL A 26 -35.49 0.27 18.42
CA VAL A 26 -34.33 0.99 18.95
C VAL A 26 -33.02 0.35 18.46
N CYS A 27 -32.92 -0.99 18.47
CA CYS A 27 -31.74 -1.68 17.93
C CYS A 27 -31.51 -1.43 16.43
N ILE A 28 -32.59 -1.33 15.63
CA ILE A 28 -32.48 -1.02 14.20
C ILE A 28 -31.97 0.40 13.97
N VAL A 29 -32.48 1.38 14.72
CA VAL A 29 -32.04 2.77 14.61
C VAL A 29 -30.58 2.92 15.04
N VAL A 30 -30.18 2.28 16.14
CA VAL A 30 -28.77 2.26 16.59
C VAL A 30 -27.87 1.58 15.56
N GLY A 31 -28.32 0.47 14.96
CA GLY A 31 -27.59 -0.22 13.89
C GLY A 31 -27.40 0.65 12.65
N LEU A 32 -28.43 1.39 12.23
CA LEU A 32 -28.34 2.32 11.11
C LEU A 32 -27.37 3.48 11.40
N LEU A 33 -27.43 4.06 12.59
CA LEU A 33 -26.49 5.11 13.01
C LEU A 33 -25.05 4.60 13.06
N ALA A 34 -24.84 3.37 13.53
CA ALA A 34 -23.52 2.74 13.53
C ALA A 34 -22.99 2.52 12.10
N LEU A 35 -23.84 2.08 11.17
CA LEU A 35 -23.47 1.92 9.76
C LEU A 35 -23.13 3.26 9.09
N ILE A 36 -23.90 4.31 9.38
CA ILE A 36 -23.61 5.65 8.87
C ILE A 36 -22.29 6.17 9.44
N GLY A 37 -22.06 5.99 10.75
CA GLY A 37 -20.79 6.35 11.39
C GLY A 37 -19.60 5.62 10.78
N LEU A 38 -19.75 4.32 10.49
CA LEU A 38 -18.73 3.52 9.82
C LEU A 38 -18.46 4.02 8.39
N ALA A 39 -19.49 4.34 7.63
CA ALA A 39 -19.34 4.87 6.28
C ALA A 39 -18.60 6.21 6.26
N ILE A 40 -18.92 7.12 7.18
CA ILE A 40 -18.24 8.42 7.34
C ILE A 40 -16.78 8.19 7.73
N PHE A 41 -16.52 7.28 8.68
CA PHE A 41 -15.16 6.95 9.13
C PHE A 41 -14.31 6.40 7.99
N LEU A 42 -14.85 5.47 7.20
CA LEU A 42 -14.15 4.91 6.04
C LEU A 42 -13.86 5.98 4.97
N GLY A 43 -14.82 6.87 4.71
CA GLY A 43 -14.60 8.00 3.79
C GLY A 43 -13.48 8.92 4.26
N TRP A 44 -13.49 9.31 5.54
CA TRP A 44 -12.45 10.14 6.13
C TRP A 44 -11.08 9.45 6.15
N ALA A 45 -11.03 8.19 6.57
CA ALA A 45 -9.79 7.40 6.59
C ALA A 45 -9.19 7.27 5.18
N GLY A 46 -10.02 7.03 4.16
CA GLY A 46 -9.60 6.97 2.76
C GLY A 46 -8.98 8.29 2.29
N VAL A 47 -9.63 9.43 2.57
CA VAL A 47 -9.10 10.76 2.23
C VAL A 47 -7.80 11.05 2.97
N MET A 48 -7.72 10.72 4.27
CA MET A 48 -6.53 10.96 5.09
C MET A 48 -5.33 10.15 4.56
N LEU A 49 -5.53 8.86 4.29
CA LEU A 49 -4.51 7.98 3.71
C LEU A 49 -4.09 8.45 2.33
N TYR A 50 -5.04 8.89 1.49
CA TYR A 50 -4.73 9.43 0.17
C TYR A 50 -3.87 10.69 0.25
N LYS A 51 -4.25 11.66 1.11
CA LYS A 51 -3.47 12.89 1.30
C LYS A 51 -2.08 12.59 1.84
N HIS A 52 -1.97 11.69 2.82
CA HIS A 52 -0.67 11.31 3.37
C HIS A 52 0.22 10.63 2.32
N TYR A 53 -0.34 9.74 1.50
CA TYR A 53 0.39 9.08 0.42
C TYR A 53 0.86 10.08 -0.65
N VAL A 54 -0.01 10.99 -1.08
CA VAL A 54 0.32 12.02 -2.07
C VAL A 54 1.37 12.99 -1.53
N SER A 55 1.25 13.42 -0.27
CA SER A 55 2.26 14.23 0.41
C SER A 55 3.62 13.53 0.45
N ASP A 56 3.68 12.28 0.88
CA ASP A 56 4.93 11.50 0.93
C ASP A 56 5.63 11.41 -0.44
N VAL A 57 4.85 11.25 -1.52
CA VAL A 57 5.37 11.19 -2.88
C VAL A 57 5.84 12.57 -3.35
N ASN A 58 5.08 13.62 -3.04
CA ASN A 58 5.45 14.99 -3.39
C ASN A 58 6.70 15.46 -2.64
N ASP A 59 6.79 15.19 -1.34
CA ASP A 59 7.93 15.57 -0.50
C ASP A 59 9.21 14.90 -1.00
N LYS A 60 9.14 13.61 -1.39
CA LYS A 60 10.25 12.91 -2.04
C LYS A 60 10.66 13.55 -3.36
N ARG A 61 9.68 13.98 -4.17
CA ARG A 61 9.95 14.62 -5.46
C ARG A 61 10.60 15.99 -5.28
N GLU A 62 10.11 16.80 -4.34
CA GLU A 62 10.65 18.12 -4.04
C GLU A 62 12.08 18.04 -3.49
N ASN A 63 12.34 17.06 -2.62
CA ASN A 63 13.68 16.84 -2.07
C ASN A 63 14.67 16.35 -3.15
N ASP A 64 14.23 15.43 -4.02
CA ASP A 64 15.00 15.00 -5.20
C ASP A 64 15.36 16.20 -6.11
N ASP A 65 14.40 17.09 -6.36
CA ASP A 65 14.59 18.28 -7.19
C ASP A 65 15.53 19.31 -6.53
N TYR A 66 15.40 19.51 -5.22
CA TYR A 66 16.31 20.35 -4.43
C TYR A 66 17.76 19.84 -4.50
N LEU A 67 17.98 18.54 -4.28
CA LEU A 67 19.30 17.92 -4.38
C LEU A 67 19.87 17.99 -5.80
N ARG A 68 19.04 17.84 -6.84
CA ARG A 68 19.48 18.04 -8.23
C ARG A 68 19.94 19.46 -8.50
N LYS A 69 19.24 20.47 -7.96
CA LYS A 69 19.64 21.88 -8.07
C LYS A 69 20.99 22.13 -7.40
N LEU A 70 21.18 21.61 -6.19
CA LEU A 70 22.48 21.71 -5.50
C LEU A 70 23.61 21.06 -6.28
N VAL A 71 23.39 19.86 -6.80
CA VAL A 71 24.39 19.16 -7.63
C VAL A 71 24.74 19.96 -8.89
N ARG A 72 23.75 20.61 -9.52
CA ARG A 72 24.00 21.50 -10.66
C ARG A 72 24.83 22.72 -10.26
N GLN A 73 24.46 23.41 -9.18
CA GLN A 73 25.20 24.57 -8.68
C GLN A 73 26.66 24.25 -8.37
N VAL A 74 26.93 23.09 -7.75
CA VAL A 74 28.30 22.62 -7.51
C VAL A 74 29.02 22.36 -8.83
N ASN A 75 28.38 21.70 -9.79
CA ASN A 75 29.00 21.38 -11.07
C ASN A 75 29.22 22.58 -11.99
N ASP A 76 28.40 23.63 -11.84
CA ASP A 76 28.48 24.87 -12.63
C ASP A 76 29.49 25.86 -12.03
N SER A 77 29.99 25.62 -10.80
CA SER A 77 31.00 26.47 -10.18
C SER A 77 32.36 26.29 -10.85
N PRO A 78 33.02 27.38 -11.30
CA PRO A 78 34.35 27.32 -11.89
C PRO A 78 35.45 27.01 -10.86
N GLU A 79 35.15 27.10 -9.56
CA GLU A 79 36.14 26.90 -8.48
C GLU A 79 36.29 25.44 -8.06
N THR A 80 35.35 24.57 -8.43
CA THR A 80 35.36 23.16 -8.02
C THR A 80 36.02 22.26 -9.06
N THR A 81 37.13 21.61 -8.70
CA THR A 81 37.83 20.64 -9.54
C THR A 81 37.07 19.30 -9.68
N TRP A 82 36.10 19.04 -8.80
CA TRP A 82 35.38 17.77 -8.72
C TRP A 82 33.91 17.93 -9.13
N LYS A 83 33.35 16.91 -9.77
CA LYS A 83 31.94 16.88 -10.20
C LYS A 83 31.10 15.99 -9.30
N ALA A 84 29.99 16.53 -8.80
CA ALA A 84 28.97 15.81 -8.06
C ALA A 84 28.01 15.09 -9.03
N LYS A 85 27.52 13.92 -8.65
CA LYS A 85 26.46 13.20 -9.39
C LYS A 85 25.30 12.91 -8.45
N PHE A 86 24.10 13.34 -8.83
CA PHE A 86 22.89 13.02 -8.09
C PHE A 86 22.62 11.51 -8.14
N ASN A 87 22.40 10.91 -6.97
CA ASN A 87 22.06 9.50 -6.84
C ASN A 87 20.85 9.33 -5.91
N LYS A 88 19.70 9.04 -6.52
CA LYS A 88 18.42 8.82 -5.82
C LYS A 88 18.44 7.63 -4.85
N PHE A 89 19.28 6.63 -5.12
CA PHE A 89 19.29 5.39 -4.35
C PHE A 89 20.32 5.40 -3.21
N GLY A 90 21.11 6.47 -3.04
CA GLY A 90 22.15 6.56 -2.01
C GLY A 90 23.28 5.53 -2.12
N VAL A 91 23.25 4.64 -3.11
CA VAL A 91 24.26 3.60 -3.30
C VAL A 91 25.59 4.24 -3.66
N LYS A 92 26.56 4.22 -2.74
CA LYS A 92 27.93 4.63 -3.03
C LYS A 92 28.44 3.76 -4.18
N THR A 93 28.60 4.36 -5.37
CA THR A 93 29.24 3.66 -6.48
C THR A 93 30.70 3.51 -6.10
N LYS A 94 31.10 2.35 -5.58
CA LYS A 94 32.50 1.98 -5.45
C LYS A 94 33.06 1.86 -6.86
N LYS A 95 33.52 2.98 -7.42
CA LYS A 95 34.39 2.96 -8.58
C LYS A 95 35.75 2.55 -8.07
N TYR A 96 36.01 1.26 -8.06
CA TYR A 96 37.37 0.78 -7.90
C TYR A 96 38.12 1.24 -9.16
N GLY A 97 39.04 2.19 -9.02
CA GLY A 97 39.71 2.88 -10.12
C GLY A 97 40.68 2.01 -10.93
N PHE A 98 40.39 0.73 -11.09
CA PHE A 98 41.15 -0.16 -11.94
C PHE A 98 40.53 -0.21 -13.34
N THR A 99 41.37 -0.04 -14.35
CA THR A 99 41.03 -0.34 -15.72
C THR A 99 40.84 -1.85 -15.80
N TYR A 100 39.62 -2.33 -16.03
CA TYR A 100 39.41 -3.73 -16.40
C TYR A 100 40.14 -3.94 -17.73
N THR A 101 41.34 -4.51 -17.69
CA THR A 101 41.95 -5.11 -18.87
C THR A 101 41.11 -6.34 -19.18
N ARG A 102 40.08 -6.17 -20.01
CA ARG A 102 39.33 -7.31 -20.56
C ARG A 102 40.35 -8.16 -21.32
N ASN A 103 40.78 -9.27 -20.72
CA ASN A 103 41.49 -10.31 -21.44
C ASN A 103 40.48 -10.90 -22.44
N ALA A 104 40.41 -10.32 -23.63
CA ALA A 104 39.44 -10.66 -24.67
C ALA A 104 39.51 -12.16 -25.01
N THR A 105 40.71 -12.74 -24.94
CA THR A 105 40.97 -14.16 -25.16
C THR A 105 40.26 -15.04 -24.11
N ALA A 106 40.35 -14.67 -22.82
CA ALA A 106 39.68 -15.42 -21.75
C ALA A 106 38.14 -15.31 -21.84
N ILE A 107 37.63 -14.16 -22.29
CA ILE A 107 36.19 -13.99 -22.55
C ILE A 107 35.76 -14.89 -23.71
N GLN A 108 36.56 -14.95 -24.77
CA GLN A 108 36.25 -15.73 -25.96
C GLN A 108 36.30 -17.23 -25.68
N GLU A 109 37.27 -17.70 -24.89
CA GLU A 109 37.36 -19.09 -24.44
C GLU A 109 36.13 -19.51 -23.60
N TYR A 110 35.67 -18.62 -22.72
CA TYR A 110 34.47 -18.87 -21.93
C TYR A 110 33.19 -18.86 -22.78
N MET A 111 33.10 -17.97 -23.78
CA MET A 111 32.00 -17.97 -24.75
C MET A 111 31.96 -19.26 -25.57
N ASP A 112 33.12 -19.78 -25.99
CA ASP A 112 33.21 -21.05 -26.71
C ASP A 112 32.79 -22.24 -25.84
N HIS A 113 33.13 -22.24 -24.55
CA HIS A 113 32.67 -23.24 -23.60
C HIS A 113 31.15 -23.22 -23.44
N ILE A 114 30.54 -22.04 -23.31
CA ILE A 114 29.08 -21.90 -23.23
C ILE A 114 28.43 -22.40 -24.51
N LYS A 115 28.96 -22.02 -25.69
CA LYS A 115 28.42 -22.46 -26.96
C LYS A 115 28.43 -23.99 -27.10
N ARG A 116 29.54 -24.63 -26.75
CA ARG A 116 29.67 -26.10 -26.75
C ARG A 116 28.70 -26.77 -25.77
N PHE A 117 28.47 -26.16 -24.60
CA PHE A 117 27.49 -26.66 -23.64
C PHE A 117 26.06 -26.62 -24.21
N PHE A 118 25.67 -25.53 -24.86
CA PHE A 118 24.35 -25.41 -25.51
C PHE A 118 24.19 -26.33 -26.73
N GLU A 119 25.27 -26.61 -27.46
CA GLU A 119 25.26 -27.56 -28.57
C GLU A 119 25.27 -29.03 -28.13
N SER A 120 25.53 -29.30 -26.85
CA SER A 120 25.61 -30.65 -26.30
C SER A 120 24.29 -31.41 -26.39
N GLU A 121 24.39 -32.71 -26.64
CA GLU A 121 23.29 -33.67 -26.63
C GLU A 121 22.45 -33.60 -25.35
N ALA A 122 23.10 -33.38 -24.19
CA ALA A 122 22.44 -33.28 -22.89
C ALA A 122 21.59 -32.01 -22.77
N MET A 123 22.09 -30.87 -23.25
CA MET A 123 21.33 -29.61 -23.21
C MET A 123 20.23 -29.59 -24.26
N LYS A 124 20.46 -30.15 -25.45
CA LYS A 124 19.42 -30.31 -26.48
C LYS A 124 18.25 -31.16 -25.98
N ARG A 125 18.52 -32.25 -25.27
CA ARG A 125 17.50 -33.07 -24.60
C ARG A 125 16.76 -32.37 -23.46
N HIS A 126 17.33 -31.31 -22.88
CA HIS A 126 16.69 -30.55 -21.81
C HIS A 126 15.74 -29.46 -22.36
N ILE A 127 16.02 -28.95 -23.57
CA ILE A 127 15.24 -27.89 -24.23
C ILE A 127 14.08 -28.46 -25.07
N GLN A 128 14.19 -29.72 -25.52
CA GLN A 128 13.24 -30.39 -26.40
C GLN A 128 12.31 -31.33 -25.61
#